data_AF-A0AAW2B9J5-F1
#
_entry.id   AF-A0AAW2B9J5-F1
#
_cell.length_a   1.000
_cell.length_b   1.000
_cell.length_c   1.000
_cell.angle_alpha   90.00
_cell.angle_beta   90.00
_cell.angle_gamma   90.00
#
_symmetry.space_group_name_H-M   'P 1'
#
loop_
_entity.id
_entity.type
_entity.pdbx_description
1 polymer ?
#
loop_
_entity_poly.entity_id
_entity_poly.type
_entity_poly.pdbx_seq_one_letter_code
_entity_poly.pdbx_strand_id
1 'polypeptide(L)'
;MASPISCLSILVIPLLVTSLFYQVSNADRALVASVCHNSTDYEFCMSSLLSDERSIDCNLPTLEVISVELNEKVLEAAIQRIPNLLKNLIDPLDKTRLQNCKNDIGDAYQNMIRASGDAGAETYDELKISLTAALLKIAECDNEYESSPKRQSPLSDLTFKMGRLIDISYVIVNKILLG
;
A
#
# COMPACT_ATOMS: atom_id res chain seq x y z
N MET A 1 37.25 -25.35 -39.36
CA MET A 1 36.35 -24.32 -39.95
C MET A 1 35.00 -24.50 -39.29
N ALA A 2 34.70 -23.70 -38.27
CA ALA A 2 33.43 -23.78 -37.55
C ALA A 2 32.37 -23.01 -38.35
N SER A 3 31.27 -23.66 -38.71
CA SER A 3 30.19 -23.06 -39.48
C SER A 3 29.54 -21.90 -38.70
N PRO A 4 29.35 -20.72 -39.31
CA PRO A 4 28.80 -19.53 -38.64
C PRO A 4 27.30 -19.69 -38.28
N ILE A 5 26.66 -20.73 -38.82
CA ILE A 5 25.24 -21.05 -38.62
C ILE A 5 24.99 -21.57 -37.18
N SER A 6 25.99 -22.18 -36.54
CA SER A 6 25.82 -22.78 -35.20
C SER A 6 25.74 -21.76 -34.06
N CYS A 7 26.29 -20.55 -34.24
CA CYS A 7 26.32 -19.52 -33.19
C CYS A 7 25.07 -18.64 -33.16
N LEU A 8 24.39 -18.47 -34.31
CA LEU A 8 23.16 -17.68 -34.41
C LEU A 8 22.00 -18.36 -33.67
N SER A 9 21.88 -19.69 -33.76
CA SER A 9 20.83 -20.45 -33.08
C SER A 9 20.92 -20.39 -31.55
N ILE A 10 22.13 -20.24 -31.00
CA ILE A 10 22.37 -20.20 -29.54
C ILE A 10 21.95 -18.85 -28.93
N LEU A 11 21.99 -17.76 -29.70
CA LEU A 11 21.61 -16.42 -29.24
C LEU A 11 20.15 -16.06 -29.50
N VAL A 12 19.53 -16.68 -30.50
CA VAL A 12 18.12 -16.39 -30.86
C VAL A 12 17.13 -17.06 -29.89
N ILE A 13 17.47 -18.25 -29.36
CA ILE A 13 16.58 -18.98 -28.44
C ILE A 13 16.41 -18.25 -27.08
N PRO A 14 17.48 -17.75 -26.41
CA PRO A 14 17.32 -16.97 -25.18
C PRO A 14 16.53 -15.67 -25.39
N LEU A 15 16.74 -14.99 -26.51
CA LEU A 15 16.07 -13.72 -26.84
C LEU A 15 14.55 -13.89 -27.04
N LEU A 16 14.14 -14.96 -27.73
CA LEU A 16 12.73 -15.32 -27.90
C LEU A 16 12.07 -15.67 -26.56
N VAL A 17 12.77 -16.42 -25.69
CA VAL A 17 12.28 -16.75 -24.35
C VAL A 17 12.14 -15.49 -23.50
N THR A 18 13.08 -14.52 -23.56
CA THR A 18 12.93 -13.24 -22.83
C THR A 18 11.79 -12.36 -23.36
N SER A 19 11.47 -12.42 -24.66
CA SER A 19 10.37 -11.65 -25.24
C SER A 19 8.98 -12.16 -24.87
N LEU A 20 8.84 -13.46 -24.58
CA LEU A 20 7.59 -14.07 -24.12
C LEU A 20 7.23 -13.69 -22.68
N PHE A 21 8.21 -13.29 -21.85
CA PHE A 21 7.99 -12.88 -20.46
C PHE A 21 7.80 -11.36 -20.27
N TYR A 22 7.90 -10.56 -21.34
CA TYR A 22 7.85 -9.09 -21.27
C TYR A 22 6.65 -8.45 -21.99
N GLN A 23 5.60 -9.22 -22.27
CA GLN A 23 4.33 -8.67 -22.73
C GLN A 23 3.35 -8.58 -21.56
N VAL A 24 3.62 -7.68 -20.61
CA VAL A 24 2.53 -7.10 -19.82
C VAL A 24 1.79 -6.18 -20.78
N SER A 25 0.62 -6.58 -21.24
CA SER A 25 -0.16 -5.80 -22.19
C SER A 25 -0.71 -4.55 -21.49
N ASN A 26 -0.89 -3.45 -22.23
CA ASN A 26 -1.60 -2.28 -21.70
C ASN A 26 -3.06 -2.60 -21.34
N ALA A 27 -3.65 -3.66 -21.90
CA ALA A 27 -4.99 -4.10 -21.54
C ALA A 27 -5.03 -4.72 -20.14
N ASP A 28 -3.94 -5.36 -19.70
CA ASP A 28 -3.84 -6.04 -18.40
C ASP A 28 -3.87 -4.98 -17.28
N ARG A 29 -3.30 -3.80 -17.52
CA ARG A 29 -3.30 -2.68 -16.56
C ARG A 29 -4.57 -1.83 -16.57
N ALA A 30 -5.56 -2.14 -17.42
CA ALA A 30 -6.73 -1.28 -17.61
C ALA A 30 -7.56 -1.14 -16.34
N LEU A 31 -7.69 -2.21 -15.54
CA LEU A 31 -8.41 -2.16 -14.26
C LEU A 31 -7.70 -1.23 -13.26
N VAL A 32 -6.40 -1.42 -13.07
CA VAL A 32 -5.57 -0.59 -12.18
C VAL A 32 -5.65 0.87 -12.60
N ALA A 33 -5.52 1.17 -13.89
CA ALA A 33 -5.65 2.54 -14.41
C ALA A 33 -7.04 3.14 -14.12
N SER A 34 -8.11 2.35 -14.31
CA SER A 34 -9.49 2.78 -14.02
C SER A 34 -9.71 3.10 -12.53
N VAL A 35 -9.13 2.30 -11.63
CA VAL A 35 -9.10 2.59 -10.19
C VAL A 35 -8.33 3.87 -9.93
N CYS A 36 -7.09 3.97 -10.41
CA CYS A 36 -6.22 5.09 -10.11
C CYS A 36 -6.71 6.43 -10.67
N HIS A 37 -7.49 6.44 -11.76
CA HIS A 37 -8.16 7.64 -12.25
C HIS A 37 -9.18 8.24 -11.27
N ASN A 38 -9.70 7.44 -10.34
CA ASN A 38 -10.63 7.88 -9.30
C ASN A 38 -9.94 8.06 -7.94
N SER A 39 -8.64 7.75 -7.84
CA SER A 39 -7.84 8.02 -6.66
C SER A 39 -7.43 9.49 -6.60
N THR A 40 -7.10 9.96 -5.40
CA THR A 40 -6.66 11.35 -5.22
C THR A 40 -5.23 11.63 -5.71
N ASP A 41 -4.45 10.60 -6.06
CA ASP A 41 -3.09 10.68 -6.62
C ASP A 41 -2.87 9.48 -7.53
N TYR A 42 -3.02 9.73 -8.82
CA TYR A 42 -2.94 8.74 -9.87
C TYR A 42 -1.58 8.02 -9.88
N GLU A 43 -0.47 8.76 -9.80
CA GLU A 43 0.87 8.20 -9.92
C GLU A 43 1.24 7.36 -8.70
N PHE A 44 0.88 7.83 -7.51
CA PHE A 44 1.03 7.04 -6.29
C PHE A 44 0.20 5.75 -6.36
N CYS A 45 -1.04 5.82 -6.84
CA CYS A 45 -1.89 4.65 -6.97
C CYS A 45 -1.33 3.64 -7.98
N MET A 46 -0.94 4.10 -9.17
CA MET A 46 -0.37 3.25 -10.21
C MET A 46 0.90 2.56 -9.71
N SER A 47 1.82 3.32 -9.11
CA SER A 47 3.08 2.77 -8.60
C SER A 47 2.87 1.83 -7.41
N SER A 48 1.89 2.11 -6.54
CA SER A 48 1.60 1.27 -5.38
C SER A 48 0.97 -0.06 -5.79
N LEU A 49 -0.09 -0.05 -6.58
CA LEU A 49 -0.77 -1.28 -7.00
C LEU A 49 0.13 -2.14 -7.89
N LEU A 50 0.82 -1.54 -8.86
CA LEU A 50 1.74 -2.25 -9.74
C LEU A 50 3.05 -2.71 -9.06
N SER A 51 3.28 -2.36 -7.79
CA SER A 51 4.36 -2.96 -7.01
C SER A 51 4.09 -4.42 -6.64
N ASP A 52 2.82 -4.86 -6.75
CA ASP A 52 2.41 -6.24 -6.60
C ASP A 52 2.03 -6.83 -7.96
N GLU A 53 2.75 -7.86 -8.41
CA GLU A 53 2.53 -8.47 -9.74
C GLU A 53 1.13 -9.08 -9.87
N ARG A 54 0.49 -9.47 -8.75
CA ARG A 54 -0.90 -9.98 -8.76
C ARG A 54 -1.89 -8.92 -9.24
N SER A 55 -1.55 -7.63 -9.21
CA SER A 55 -2.44 -6.55 -9.65
C SER A 55 -2.63 -6.50 -11.17
N ILE A 56 -1.75 -7.13 -11.95
CA ILE A 56 -1.71 -7.02 -13.41
C ILE A 56 -2.86 -7.79 -14.08
N ASP A 57 -3.31 -8.90 -13.50
CA ASP A 57 -4.41 -9.71 -14.07
C ASP A 57 -5.32 -10.18 -12.95
N CYS A 58 -6.06 -9.23 -12.37
CA CYS A 58 -6.95 -9.49 -11.25
C CYS A 58 -8.31 -8.80 -11.43
N ASN A 59 -9.28 -9.24 -10.63
CA ASN A 59 -10.58 -8.58 -10.49
C ASN A 59 -10.57 -7.58 -9.33
N LEU A 60 -11.63 -6.78 -9.20
CA LEU A 60 -11.74 -5.78 -8.12
C LEU A 60 -11.62 -6.39 -6.70
N PRO A 61 -12.25 -7.53 -6.35
CA PRO A 61 -12.06 -8.16 -5.04
C PRO A 61 -10.59 -8.50 -4.74
N THR A 62 -9.89 -9.09 -5.70
CA THR A 62 -8.46 -9.43 -5.54
C THR A 62 -7.61 -8.16 -5.43
N LEU A 63 -7.93 -7.12 -6.20
CA LEU A 63 -7.24 -5.84 -6.14
C LEU A 63 -7.46 -5.14 -4.78
N GLU A 64 -8.63 -5.29 -4.17
CA GLU A 64 -8.90 -4.77 -2.83
C GLU A 64 -8.04 -5.47 -1.78
N VAL A 65 -7.97 -6.80 -1.81
CA VAL A 65 -7.09 -7.57 -0.91
C VAL A 65 -5.64 -7.09 -1.05
N ILE A 66 -5.16 -6.90 -2.30
CA ILE A 66 -3.81 -6.37 -2.55
C ILE A 66 -3.64 -4.97 -1.94
N SER A 67 -4.61 -4.08 -2.11
CA SER A 67 -4.57 -2.71 -1.57
C SER A 67 -4.44 -2.71 -0.04
N VAL A 68 -5.22 -3.56 0.65
CA VAL A 68 -5.17 -3.72 2.11
C VAL A 68 -3.82 -4.29 2.55
N GLU A 69 -3.31 -5.34 1.89
CA GLU A 69 -2.01 -5.93 2.20
C GLU A 69 -0.84 -4.94 2.02
N LEU A 70 -0.92 -4.07 1.00
CA LEU A 70 0.06 -2.99 0.82
C LEU A 70 0.04 -2.02 2.01
N ASN A 71 -1.13 -1.74 2.58
CA ASN A 71 -1.25 -0.89 3.77
C ASN A 71 -0.68 -1.55 5.01
N GLU A 72 -0.98 -2.83 5.23
CA GLU A 72 -0.43 -3.63 6.32
C GLU A 72 1.11 -3.58 6.34
N LYS A 73 1.75 -3.75 5.18
CA LYS A 73 3.22 -3.65 5.04
C LYS A 73 3.75 -2.29 5.51
N VAL A 74 3.03 -1.19 5.25
CA VAL A 74 3.44 0.16 5.68
C VAL A 74 3.22 0.32 7.19
N LEU A 75 2.13 -0.20 7.75
CA LEU A 75 1.86 -0.22 9.19
C LEU A 75 2.93 -1.02 9.94
N GLU A 76 3.30 -2.21 9.45
CA GLU A 76 4.39 -3.01 10.01
C GLU A 76 5.72 -2.25 10.01
N ALA A 77 6.05 -1.56 8.91
CA ALA A 77 7.25 -0.74 8.84
C ALA A 77 7.24 0.39 9.89
N ALA A 78 6.10 1.03 10.14
CA ALA A 78 5.97 2.02 11.20
C ALA A 78 6.16 1.40 12.59
N ILE A 79 5.50 0.27 12.89
CA ILE A 79 5.64 -0.48 14.15
C ILE A 79 7.10 -0.85 14.41
N GLN A 80 7.83 -1.27 13.38
CA GLN A 80 9.25 -1.63 13.48
C GLN A 80 10.18 -0.42 13.66
N ARG A 81 9.82 0.74 13.07
CA ARG A 81 10.61 1.98 13.14
C ARG A 81 10.52 2.67 14.50
N ILE A 82 9.33 2.68 15.10
CA ILE A 82 9.03 3.42 16.34
C ILE A 82 9.97 3.09 17.52
N PRO A 83 10.28 1.82 17.85
CA PRO A 83 11.17 1.49 18.97
C PRO A 83 12.57 2.11 18.83
N ASN A 84 13.10 2.20 17.61
CA ASN A 84 14.41 2.78 17.36
C ASN A 84 14.36 4.31 17.47
N LEU A 85 13.30 4.95 16.98
CA LEU A 85 13.08 6.38 17.17
C LEU A 85 12.99 6.72 18.66
N LEU A 86 12.19 5.98 19.43
CA LEU A 86 12.01 6.20 20.88
C LEU A 86 13.31 6.10 21.69
N LYS A 87 14.27 5.27 21.27
CA LYS A 87 15.58 5.15 21.93
C LYS A 87 16.44 6.39 21.74
N ASN A 88 16.29 7.07 20.61
CA ASN A 88 17.13 8.20 20.22
C ASN A 88 16.52 9.56 20.60
N LEU A 89 15.24 9.59 21.02
CA LEU A 89 14.57 10.82 21.45
C LEU A 89 15.01 11.24 22.86
N ILE A 90 15.50 12.48 22.95
CA ILE A 90 15.93 13.11 24.20
C ILE A 90 14.80 13.99 24.77
N ASP A 91 14.08 14.71 23.90
CA ASP A 91 13.02 15.61 24.29
C ASP A 91 11.82 14.83 24.87
N PRO A 92 11.38 15.13 26.11
CA PRO A 92 10.28 14.40 26.76
C PRO A 92 8.94 14.54 26.04
N LEU A 93 8.67 15.69 25.42
CA LEU A 93 7.42 15.91 24.68
C LEU A 93 7.38 15.05 23.42
N ASP A 94 8.48 14.99 22.65
CA ASP A 94 8.56 14.12 21.47
C ASP A 94 8.47 12.64 21.85
N LYS A 95 9.03 12.27 23.00
CA LYS A 95 8.92 10.90 23.51
C LYS A 95 7.47 10.54 23.84
N THR A 96 6.74 11.42 24.52
CA THR A 96 5.31 11.22 24.82
C THR A 96 4.48 11.14 23.54
N ARG A 97 4.66 12.08 22.61
CA ARG A 97 3.95 12.08 21.32
C ARG A 97 4.19 10.80 20.53
N LEU A 98 5.44 10.36 20.44
CA LEU A 98 5.77 9.13 19.73
C LEU A 98 5.24 7.87 20.45
N GLN A 99 5.13 7.90 21.78
CA GLN A 99 4.49 6.82 22.54
C GLN A 99 2.98 6.76 22.29
N ASN A 100 2.31 7.90 22.20
CA ASN A 100 0.89 7.96 21.83
C ASN A 100 0.69 7.43 20.39
N CYS A 101 1.47 7.96 19.45
CA CYS A 101 1.54 7.43 18.08
C CYS A 101 1.79 5.91 18.03
N LYS A 102 2.64 5.37 18.90
CA LYS A 102 2.87 3.92 18.96
C LYS A 102 1.59 3.16 19.27
N ASN A 103 0.78 3.65 20.21
CA ASN A 103 -0.48 3.03 20.57
C ASN A 103 -1.48 3.18 19.42
N ASP A 104 -1.60 4.37 18.83
CA ASP A 104 -2.53 4.63 17.74
C ASP A 104 -2.20 3.81 16.49
N ILE A 105 -0.91 3.71 16.10
CA ILE A 105 -0.47 2.85 15.00
C ILE A 105 -0.71 1.37 15.32
N GLY A 106 -0.57 0.95 16.58
CA GLY A 106 -0.94 -0.40 17.02
C GLY A 106 -2.44 -0.68 16.83
N ASP A 107 -3.30 0.25 17.21
CA ASP A 107 -4.74 0.17 17.02
C ASP A 107 -5.12 0.23 15.53
N ALA A 108 -4.46 1.07 14.73
CA ALA A 108 -4.62 1.14 13.29
C ALA A 108 -4.30 -0.21 12.64
N TYR A 109 -3.21 -0.86 13.07
CA TYR A 109 -2.85 -2.19 12.62
C TYR A 109 -3.90 -3.24 12.98
N GLN A 110 -4.45 -3.23 14.19
CA GLN A 110 -5.54 -4.15 14.55
C GLN A 110 -6.80 -3.94 13.68
N ASN A 111 -7.13 -2.69 13.35
CA ASN A 111 -8.22 -2.40 12.42
C ASN A 111 -7.89 -2.84 10.99
N MET A 112 -6.64 -2.74 10.56
CA MET A 112 -6.22 -3.22 9.24
C MET A 112 -6.28 -4.75 9.12
N ILE A 113 -5.92 -5.49 10.18
CA ILE A 113 -6.10 -6.95 10.21
C ILE A 113 -7.59 -7.34 10.06
N ARG A 114 -8.51 -6.56 10.65
CA ARG A 114 -9.95 -6.76 10.43
C ARG A 114 -10.33 -6.44 8.99
N ALA A 115 -9.87 -5.32 8.45
CA ALA A 115 -10.07 -4.95 7.05
C ALA A 115 -9.59 -6.05 6.09
N SER A 116 -8.45 -6.68 6.36
CA SER A 116 -7.94 -7.80 5.56
C SER A 116 -8.87 -9.01 5.60
N GLY A 117 -9.40 -9.35 6.79
CA GLY A 117 -10.44 -10.36 6.94
C GLY A 117 -11.72 -10.01 6.18
N ASP A 118 -12.19 -8.77 6.28
CA ASP A 118 -13.40 -8.28 5.63
C ASP A 118 -13.24 -8.24 4.09
N ALA A 119 -12.06 -7.85 3.58
CA ALA A 119 -11.74 -7.88 2.16
C ALA A 119 -11.72 -9.31 1.61
N GLY A 120 -11.10 -10.25 2.33
CA GLY A 120 -11.06 -11.66 1.94
C GLY A 120 -12.42 -12.37 2.04
N ALA A 121 -13.30 -11.90 2.93
CA ALA A 121 -14.68 -12.39 3.06
C ALA A 121 -15.68 -11.65 2.16
N GLU A 122 -15.21 -10.64 1.41
CA GLU A 122 -16.03 -9.77 0.55
C GLU A 122 -17.16 -9.03 1.30
N THR A 123 -16.95 -8.73 2.58
CA THR A 123 -17.87 -7.94 3.42
C THR A 123 -17.50 -6.46 3.37
N TYR A 124 -17.82 -5.83 2.24
CA TYR A 124 -17.30 -4.51 1.88
C TYR A 124 -17.81 -3.34 2.74
N ASP A 125 -18.98 -3.45 3.37
CA ASP A 125 -19.46 -2.44 4.31
C ASP A 125 -18.66 -2.47 5.62
N GLU A 126 -18.39 -3.67 6.15
CA GLU A 126 -17.53 -3.93 7.30
C GLU A 126 -16.09 -3.50 7.03
N LEU A 127 -15.58 -3.82 5.83
CA LEU A 127 -14.28 -3.34 5.36
C LEU A 127 -14.17 -1.82 5.43
N LYS A 128 -15.17 -1.07 4.95
CA LYS A 128 -15.17 0.40 5.04
C LYS A 128 -15.15 0.90 6.47
N ILE A 129 -15.86 0.23 7.38
CA ILE A 129 -15.83 0.56 8.81
C ILE A 129 -14.43 0.36 9.37
N SER A 130 -13.81 -0.79 9.09
CA SER A 130 -12.45 -1.14 9.52
C SER A 130 -11.40 -0.17 8.96
N LEU A 131 -11.46 0.17 7.66
CA LEU A 131 -10.60 1.17 7.02
C LEU A 131 -10.76 2.56 7.64
N THR A 132 -12.01 2.97 7.93
CA THR A 132 -12.28 4.26 8.58
C THR A 132 -11.66 4.30 9.98
N ALA A 133 -11.82 3.24 10.75
CA ALA A 133 -11.25 3.14 12.09
C ALA A 133 -9.71 3.19 12.06
N ALA A 134 -9.07 2.51 11.09
CA ALA A 134 -7.62 2.59 10.90
C ALA A 134 -7.18 4.02 10.53
N LEU A 135 -7.88 4.68 9.60
CA LEU A 135 -7.57 6.06 9.18
C LEU A 135 -7.68 7.06 10.34
N LEU A 136 -8.72 6.92 11.17
CA LEU A 136 -8.89 7.76 12.36
C LEU A 136 -7.70 7.63 13.31
N LYS A 137 -7.22 6.41 13.54
CA LYS A 137 -6.05 6.17 14.39
C LYS A 137 -4.75 6.73 13.80
N ILE A 138 -4.56 6.62 12.49
CA ILE A 138 -3.44 7.26 11.81
C ILE A 138 -3.49 8.79 11.99
N ALA A 139 -4.68 9.39 11.85
CA ALA A 139 -4.87 10.82 12.04
C ALA A 139 -4.66 11.25 13.51
N GLU A 140 -5.07 10.45 14.49
CA GLU A 140 -4.79 10.68 15.92
C GLU A 140 -3.27 10.78 16.17
N CYS A 141 -2.48 9.87 15.59
CA CYS A 141 -1.01 9.95 15.66
C CYS A 141 -0.46 11.23 15.01
N ASP A 142 -0.92 11.62 13.81
CA ASP A 142 -0.44 12.85 13.18
C ASP A 142 -0.80 14.10 14.02
N ASN A 143 -1.97 14.10 14.66
CA ASN A 143 -2.44 15.20 15.51
C ASN A 143 -1.62 15.42 16.79
N GLU A 144 -0.92 14.40 17.29
CA GLU A 144 0.03 14.54 18.39
C GLU A 144 1.11 15.59 18.06
N TYR A 145 1.53 15.65 16.80
CA TYR A 145 2.58 16.55 16.31
C TYR A 145 2.07 17.92 15.84
N GLU A 146 0.77 18.03 15.54
CA GLU A 146 0.08 19.29 15.22
C GLU A 146 -0.32 20.10 16.47
N SER A 147 -0.28 19.48 17.65
CA SER A 147 -0.50 20.15 18.93
C SER A 147 0.64 21.13 19.25
N SER A 148 0.35 22.25 19.92
CA SER A 148 1.37 23.25 20.26
C SER A 148 2.37 22.73 21.31
N PRO A 149 3.70 22.96 21.16
CA PRO A 149 4.35 23.51 19.98
C PRO A 149 4.32 22.51 18.81
N LYS A 150 3.93 22.99 17.63
CA LYS A 150 3.91 22.18 16.40
C LYS A 150 5.31 21.66 16.08
N ARG A 151 5.40 20.40 15.69
CA ARG A 151 6.67 19.74 15.31
C ARG A 151 6.43 18.80 14.14
N GLN A 152 7.48 18.45 13.42
CA GLN A 152 7.38 17.44 12.37
C GLN A 152 7.30 16.03 12.99
N SER A 153 6.31 15.25 12.60
CA SER A 153 6.24 13.83 12.97
C SER A 153 7.37 13.03 12.30
N PRO A 154 8.13 12.21 13.04
CA PRO A 154 9.14 11.32 12.48
C PRO A 154 8.53 10.12 11.72
N LEU A 155 7.21 9.99 11.72
CA LEU A 155 6.44 8.96 10.98
C LEU A 155 5.61 9.55 9.84
N SER A 156 5.67 10.87 9.60
CA SER A 156 4.83 11.57 8.62
C SER A 156 4.87 10.98 7.21
N ASP A 157 6.01 10.44 6.78
CA ASP A 157 6.15 9.75 5.50
C ASP A 157 5.33 8.46 5.42
N LEU A 158 5.29 7.71 6.52
CA LEU A 158 4.57 6.45 6.62
C LEU A 158 3.07 6.68 6.84
N THR A 159 2.68 7.61 7.72
CA THR A 159 1.26 7.94 7.97
C THR A 159 0.60 8.52 6.73
N PHE A 160 1.30 9.40 6.01
CA PHE A 160 0.87 9.87 4.69
C PHE A 160 0.64 8.70 3.74
N LYS A 161 1.62 7.81 3.59
CA LYS A 161 1.52 6.65 2.70
C LYS A 161 0.35 5.73 3.06
N MET A 162 0.10 5.48 4.35
CA MET A 162 -1.05 4.70 4.81
C MET A 162 -2.37 5.36 4.41
N GLY A 163 -2.50 6.68 4.62
CA GLY A 163 -3.70 7.43 4.23
C GLY A 163 -3.97 7.36 2.72
N ARG A 164 -2.92 7.47 1.89
CA ARG A 164 -3.02 7.33 0.44
C ARG A 164 -3.46 5.92 0.00
N LEU A 165 -3.00 4.87 0.69
CA LEU A 165 -3.41 3.50 0.41
C LEU A 165 -4.84 3.22 0.87
N ILE A 166 -5.28 3.77 2.00
CA ILE A 166 -6.69 3.69 2.44
C ILE A 166 -7.62 4.39 1.43
N ASP A 167 -7.20 5.54 0.88
CA ASP A 167 -7.94 6.22 -0.20
C ASP A 167 -8.14 5.32 -1.42
N ILE A 168 -7.09 4.60 -1.84
CA ILE A 168 -7.15 3.64 -2.95
C ILE A 168 -8.15 2.52 -2.65
N SER A 169 -8.12 1.93 -1.44
CA SER A 169 -9.10 0.94 -1.02
C SER A 169 -10.53 1.47 -1.07
N TYR A 170 -10.80 2.70 -0.60
CA TYR A 170 -12.14 3.28 -0.73
C TYR A 170 -12.59 3.40 -2.19
N VAL A 171 -11.69 3.75 -3.10
CA VAL A 171 -12.01 3.84 -4.53
C VAL A 171 -12.39 2.47 -5.09
N ILE A 172 -11.61 1.43 -4.77
CA ILE A 172 -11.88 0.06 -5.23
C ILE A 172 -13.23 -0.42 -4.65
N VAL A 173 -13.44 -0.28 -3.35
CA VAL A 173 -14.71 -0.69 -2.70
C VAL A 173 -15.90 0.06 -3.29
N ASN A 174 -15.79 1.38 -3.53
CA ASN A 174 -16.87 2.13 -4.15
C ASN A 174 -17.16 1.65 -5.58
N LYS A 175 -16.14 1.20 -6.33
CA LYS A 175 -16.36 0.57 -7.65
C LYS A 175 -17.07 -0.78 -7.53
N ILE A 176 -16.78 -1.56 -6.51
CA ILE A 176 -17.45 -2.85 -6.27
C ILE A 176 -18.92 -2.64 -5.92
N LEU A 177 -19.24 -1.67 -5.05
CA LEU A 177 -20.60 -1.45 -4.56
C LEU A 177 -21.51 -0.71 -5.56
N LEU A 178 -20.94 0.03 -6.52
CA LEU A 178 -21.69 0.84 -7.49
C LEU A 178 -21.71 0.22 -8.91
N GLY A 179 -20.91 -0.80 -9.15
CA GLY A 179 -20.83 -1.54 -10.42
C GLY A 179 -21.82 -2.69 -10.46
#